data_AF-A0A961K6U3-F1
#
_entry.id   AF-A0A961K6U3-F1
#
_cell.length_a   1.000
_cell.length_b   1.000
_cell.length_c   1.000
_cell.angle_alpha   90.00
_cell.angle_beta   90.00
_cell.angle_gamma   90.00
#
_symmetry.space_group_name_H-M   'P 1'
#
loop_
_entity.id
_entity.type
_entity.pdbx_description
1 polymer ?
#
loop_
_entity_poly.entity_id
_entity_poly.type
_entity_poly.pdbx_seq_one_letter_code
_entity_poly.pdbx_strand_id
1 'polypeptide(L)'
;MFSAYDDFFTILAEVFREGIRPENRVVPRNRLLSVKQRFPEAFASIAAQSETVTLKDGDTEFEAVRFPIHEDVSFIVNFFTARLATALYFEIANIPLPIGSRIVSFWQPNMQVFEKGLPEPILEMLTAYGTLSQGKFQVPDQFEYGYHLDNETGLAVVQYHFHGSFGSSAFVQVGIQDELLDFDKGDLFAITGEGISPLKRVWPKETRS
;
A
#
# COMPACT_ATOMS: atom_id res chain seq x y z
N MET A 1 -1.15 -6.59 18.37
CA MET A 1 -2.10 -5.46 18.30
C MET A 1 -2.17 -4.91 16.86
N PHE A 2 -2.18 -5.77 15.83
CA PHE A 2 -2.02 -5.35 14.41
C PHE A 2 -3.25 -5.61 13.51
N SER A 3 -4.35 -6.16 14.06
CA SER A 3 -5.48 -6.63 13.23
C SER A 3 -6.33 -5.51 12.61
N ALA A 4 -6.33 -4.30 13.18
CA ALA A 4 -7.21 -3.21 12.74
C ALA A 4 -6.86 -2.70 11.34
N TYR A 5 -5.56 -2.55 11.08
CA TYR A 5 -5.05 -2.09 9.78
C TYR A 5 -5.21 -3.15 8.71
N ASP A 6 -4.99 -4.43 9.07
CA ASP A 6 -5.16 -5.54 8.15
C ASP A 6 -6.64 -5.69 7.74
N ASP A 7 -7.58 -5.52 8.68
CA ASP A 7 -9.02 -5.51 8.40
C ASP A 7 -9.42 -4.30 7.53
N PHE A 8 -8.91 -3.10 7.81
CA PHE A 8 -9.18 -1.90 7.01
C PHE A 8 -8.63 -2.05 5.58
N PHE A 9 -7.39 -2.50 5.45
CA PHE A 9 -6.74 -2.76 4.17
C PHE A 9 -7.48 -3.82 3.35
N THR A 10 -7.93 -4.91 3.99
CA THR A 10 -8.74 -5.94 3.34
C THR A 10 -10.03 -5.33 2.79
N ILE A 11 -10.71 -4.48 3.57
CA ILE A 11 -11.93 -3.83 3.10
C ILE A 11 -11.64 -2.86 1.96
N LEU A 12 -10.56 -2.08 2.04
CA LEU A 12 -10.15 -1.20 0.94
C LEU A 12 -9.90 -2.00 -0.34
N ALA A 13 -9.13 -3.09 -0.27
CA ALA A 13 -8.83 -3.93 -1.42
C ALA A 13 -10.11 -4.47 -2.07
N GLU A 14 -11.07 -4.95 -1.27
CA GLU A 14 -12.38 -5.40 -1.77
C GLU A 14 -13.19 -4.25 -2.40
N VAL A 15 -13.22 -3.07 -1.75
CA VAL A 15 -13.91 -1.88 -2.27
C VAL A 15 -13.31 -1.40 -3.60
N PHE A 16 -11.98 -1.43 -3.72
CA PHE A 16 -11.29 -1.04 -4.94
C PHE A 16 -11.46 -2.04 -6.07
N ARG A 17 -11.57 -3.33 -5.76
CA ARG A 17 -11.69 -4.40 -6.76
C ARG A 17 -13.08 -4.47 -7.38
N GLU A 18 -14.13 -4.32 -6.59
CA GLU A 18 -15.52 -4.55 -7.03
C GLU A 18 -16.28 -3.25 -7.36
N GLY A 19 -15.66 -2.09 -7.12
CA GLY A 19 -16.40 -0.84 -6.95
C GLY A 19 -17.28 -0.88 -5.71
N ILE A 20 -17.82 0.27 -5.27
CA ILE A 20 -18.73 0.33 -4.11
C ILE A 20 -20.09 -0.28 -4.49
N ARG A 21 -20.20 -1.60 -4.66
CA ARG A 21 -21.49 -2.31 -4.81
C ARG A 21 -21.65 -3.31 -3.66
N PRO A 22 -22.21 -2.86 -2.52
CA PRO A 22 -22.32 -3.64 -1.28
C PRO A 22 -23.12 -4.95 -1.40
N GLU A 23 -23.99 -5.05 -2.42
CA GLU A 23 -24.91 -6.17 -2.61
C GLU A 23 -24.27 -7.51 -3.03
N ASN A 24 -23.04 -7.53 -3.54
CA ASN A 24 -22.54 -8.72 -4.26
C ASN A 24 -21.49 -9.59 -3.55
N ARG A 25 -20.99 -9.27 -2.33
CA ARG A 25 -20.13 -10.23 -1.60
C ARG A 25 -19.97 -10.02 -0.09
N VAL A 26 -19.60 -11.13 0.56
CA VAL A 26 -19.58 -11.41 1.99
C VAL A 26 -18.29 -10.89 2.65
N VAL A 27 -18.12 -9.57 2.80
CA VAL A 27 -17.26 -9.12 3.90
C VAL A 27 -18.04 -9.43 5.18
N PRO A 28 -17.48 -10.20 6.14
CA PRO A 28 -18.19 -10.49 7.38
C PRO A 28 -18.66 -9.16 8.00
N ARG A 29 -19.97 -8.99 8.16
CA ARG A 29 -20.60 -7.74 8.63
C ARG A 29 -19.91 -7.19 9.89
N ASN A 30 -19.42 -8.08 10.74
CA ASN A 30 -18.70 -7.76 11.97
C ASN A 30 -17.34 -7.06 11.72
N ARG A 31 -16.61 -7.43 10.64
CA ARG A 31 -15.36 -6.75 10.25
C ARG A 31 -15.65 -5.36 9.70
N LEU A 32 -16.64 -5.22 8.82
CA LEU A 32 -17.09 -3.91 8.33
C LEU A 32 -17.48 -2.97 9.46
N LEU A 33 -18.24 -3.45 10.45
CA LEU A 33 -18.64 -2.66 11.62
C LEU A 33 -17.45 -2.27 12.49
N SER A 34 -16.54 -3.20 12.78
CA SER A 34 -15.31 -2.93 13.55
C SER A 34 -14.46 -1.85 12.88
N VAL A 35 -14.25 -1.97 11.57
CA VAL A 35 -13.45 -1.03 10.82
C VAL A 35 -14.14 0.34 10.72
N LYS A 36 -15.45 0.38 10.44
CA LYS A 36 -16.22 1.63 10.44
C LYS A 36 -16.20 2.34 11.80
N GLN A 37 -16.21 1.60 12.90
CA GLN A 37 -16.11 2.16 14.26
C GLN A 37 -14.72 2.76 14.54
N ARG A 38 -13.66 2.13 14.01
CA ARG A 38 -12.27 2.57 14.21
C ARG A 38 -11.84 3.69 13.26
N PHE A 39 -12.41 3.74 12.07
CA PHE A 39 -12.05 4.73 11.05
C PHE A 39 -13.30 5.43 10.48
N PRO A 40 -14.11 6.08 11.33
CA PRO A 40 -15.40 6.62 10.92
C PRO A 40 -15.25 7.74 9.89
N GLU A 41 -14.24 8.60 10.04
CA GLU A 41 -13.99 9.72 9.13
C GLU A 41 -13.49 9.25 7.76
N ALA A 42 -12.57 8.29 7.75
CA ALA A 42 -12.12 7.64 6.51
C ALA A 42 -13.27 6.98 5.75
N PHE A 43 -14.14 6.23 6.44
CA PHE A 43 -15.32 5.61 5.82
C PHE A 43 -16.33 6.66 5.31
N ALA A 44 -16.58 7.70 6.10
CA ALA A 44 -17.46 8.78 5.69
C ALA A 44 -16.91 9.51 4.46
N SER A 45 -15.61 9.75 4.40
CA SER A 45 -14.94 10.39 3.25
C SER A 45 -15.07 9.54 1.99
N ILE A 46 -14.84 8.22 2.08
CA ILE A 46 -15.00 7.31 0.93
C ILE A 46 -16.46 7.31 0.45
N ALA A 47 -17.43 7.23 1.38
CA ALA A 47 -18.84 7.12 1.04
C ALA A 47 -19.49 8.43 0.56
N ALA A 48 -19.10 9.58 1.10
CA ALA A 48 -19.77 10.86 0.85
C ALA A 48 -19.35 11.53 -0.46
N GLN A 49 -18.18 11.18 -0.99
CA GLN A 49 -17.56 11.86 -2.14
C GLN A 49 -17.18 10.87 -3.25
N SER A 50 -17.79 9.69 -3.26
CA SER A 50 -17.63 8.73 -4.34
C SER A 50 -18.44 9.12 -5.56
N GLU A 51 -17.81 9.16 -6.72
CA GLU A 51 -18.41 9.38 -8.03
C GLU A 51 -18.14 8.18 -8.92
N THR A 52 -19.16 7.68 -9.62
CA THR A 52 -18.96 6.69 -10.69
C THR A 52 -18.46 7.42 -11.93
N VAL A 53 -17.30 7.01 -12.43
CA VAL A 53 -16.68 7.56 -13.63
C VAL A 53 -16.53 6.45 -14.67
N THR A 54 -16.78 6.77 -15.94
CA THR A 54 -16.48 5.84 -17.06
C THR A 54 -15.04 6.10 -17.51
N LEU A 55 -14.22 5.06 -17.44
CA LEU A 55 -12.85 5.07 -17.93
C LEU A 55 -12.77 4.29 -19.25
N LYS A 56 -11.82 4.68 -20.09
CA LYS A 56 -11.55 4.03 -21.37
C LYS A 56 -10.10 3.56 -21.40
N ASP A 57 -9.90 2.28 -21.70
CA ASP A 57 -8.59 1.65 -21.93
C ASP A 57 -8.59 0.99 -23.32
N GLY A 58 -7.90 1.60 -24.27
CA GLY A 58 -7.99 1.26 -25.68
C GLY A 58 -9.43 1.37 -26.22
N ASP A 59 -9.99 0.26 -26.66
CA ASP A 59 -11.38 0.14 -27.14
C ASP A 59 -12.37 -0.31 -26.05
N THR A 60 -11.90 -0.56 -24.83
CA THR A 60 -12.73 -1.04 -23.73
C THR A 60 -13.16 0.12 -22.83
N GLU A 61 -14.45 0.19 -22.53
CA GLU A 61 -15.00 1.11 -21.52
C GLU A 61 -15.40 0.34 -20.26
N PHE A 62 -15.11 0.89 -19.09
CA PHE A 62 -15.47 0.32 -17.81
C PHE A 62 -15.86 1.39 -16.78
N GLU A 63 -16.74 1.05 -15.85
CA GLU A 63 -17.11 1.92 -14.74
C GLU A 63 -16.10 1.76 -13.59
N ALA A 64 -15.64 2.88 -13.05
CA ALA A 64 -14.81 2.95 -11.86
C ALA A 64 -15.45 3.88 -10.82
N VAL A 65 -15.02 3.75 -9.56
CA VAL A 65 -15.42 4.67 -8.51
C VAL A 65 -14.24 5.57 -8.14
N ARG A 66 -14.41 6.87 -8.31
CA ARG A 66 -13.48 7.90 -7.85
C ARG A 66 -13.92 8.36 -6.47
N PHE A 67 -12.99 8.50 -5.53
CA PHE A 67 -13.26 9.16 -4.26
C PHE A 67 -12.01 9.93 -3.77
N PRO A 68 -12.18 10.97 -2.95
CA PRO A 68 -11.07 11.68 -2.35
C PRO A 68 -10.33 10.77 -1.36
N ILE A 69 -9.00 10.78 -1.45
CA ILE A 69 -8.16 10.06 -0.50
C ILE A 69 -8.10 10.87 0.80
N HIS A 70 -8.76 10.34 1.83
CA HIS A 70 -8.58 10.83 3.20
C HIS A 70 -7.13 10.57 3.65
N GLU A 71 -6.56 11.47 4.46
CA GLU A 71 -5.16 11.33 4.89
C GLU A 71 -4.91 10.05 5.68
N ASP A 72 -5.87 9.63 6.51
CA ASP A 72 -5.77 8.37 7.26
C ASP A 72 -5.83 7.15 6.33
N VAL A 73 -6.64 7.18 5.27
CA VAL A 73 -6.66 6.11 4.26
C VAL A 73 -5.27 5.99 3.63
N SER A 74 -4.70 7.12 3.21
CA SER A 74 -3.36 7.16 2.64
C SER A 74 -2.31 6.64 3.61
N PHE A 75 -2.37 7.09 4.87
CA PHE A 75 -1.42 6.67 5.89
C PHE A 75 -1.50 5.17 6.17
N ILE A 76 -2.70 4.62 6.28
CA ILE A 76 -2.92 3.18 6.53
C ILE A 76 -2.36 2.35 5.37
N VAL A 77 -2.65 2.75 4.12
CA VAL A 77 -2.12 2.05 2.95
C VAL A 77 -0.60 2.15 2.91
N ASN A 78 -0.03 3.35 3.12
CA ASN A 78 1.43 3.54 3.16
C ASN A 78 2.11 2.76 4.29
N PHE A 79 1.48 2.67 5.47
CA PHE A 79 2.01 1.86 6.57
C PHE A 79 2.00 0.37 6.22
N PHE A 80 0.94 -0.11 5.57
CA PHE A 80 0.89 -1.47 5.06
C PHE A 80 1.96 -1.70 3.98
N THR A 81 2.17 -0.73 3.08
CA THR A 81 3.26 -0.74 2.10
C THR A 81 4.62 -0.86 2.77
N ALA A 82 4.88 -0.13 3.85
CA ALA A 82 6.14 -0.24 4.57
C ALA A 82 6.36 -1.62 5.21
N ARG A 83 5.28 -2.24 5.73
CA ARG A 83 5.31 -3.62 6.25
C ARG A 83 5.62 -4.63 5.16
N LEU A 84 4.95 -4.51 4.00
CA LEU A 84 5.24 -5.37 2.86
C LEU A 84 6.66 -5.18 2.34
N ALA A 85 7.14 -3.94 2.25
CA ALA A 85 8.51 -3.66 1.83
C ALA A 85 9.54 -4.32 2.75
N THR A 86 9.27 -4.35 4.06
CA THR A 86 10.12 -5.06 5.03
C THR A 86 10.12 -6.57 4.78
N ALA A 87 8.95 -7.16 4.53
CA ALA A 87 8.83 -8.59 4.25
C ALA A 87 9.48 -8.97 2.92
N LEU A 88 9.26 -8.18 1.86
CA LEU A 88 9.86 -8.37 0.55
C LEU A 88 11.38 -8.20 0.61
N TYR A 89 11.88 -7.21 1.34
CA TYR A 89 13.32 -7.08 1.53
C TYR A 89 13.92 -8.34 2.16
N PHE A 90 13.27 -8.92 3.17
CA PHE A 90 13.71 -10.19 3.74
C PHE A 90 13.67 -11.33 2.72
N GLU A 91 12.60 -11.44 1.92
CA GLU A 91 12.50 -12.46 0.86
C GLU A 91 13.62 -12.33 -0.18
N ILE A 92 13.93 -11.10 -0.60
CA ILE A 92 14.91 -10.80 -1.65
C ILE A 92 16.35 -10.94 -1.15
N ALA A 93 16.66 -10.34 0.00
CA ALA A 93 18.02 -10.25 0.54
C ALA A 93 18.35 -11.40 1.51
N ASN A 94 17.36 -12.17 1.93
CA ASN A 94 17.45 -13.23 2.94
C ASN A 94 18.03 -12.74 4.29
N ILE A 95 17.85 -11.45 4.59
CA ILE A 95 18.29 -10.80 5.82
C ILE A 95 17.20 -9.82 6.31
N PRO A 96 16.96 -9.72 7.63
CA PRO A 96 16.01 -8.76 8.15
C PRO A 96 16.55 -7.34 7.99
N LEU A 97 15.65 -6.36 7.81
CA LEU A 97 16.05 -4.96 7.82
C LEU A 97 16.62 -4.59 9.20
N PRO A 98 17.83 -4.01 9.28
CA PRO A 98 18.42 -3.62 10.55
C PRO A 98 17.66 -2.45 11.18
N ILE A 99 17.71 -2.34 12.51
CA ILE A 99 17.22 -1.18 13.24
C ILE A 99 17.90 0.10 12.71
N GLY A 100 17.12 1.16 12.57
CA GLY A 100 17.57 2.43 12.00
C GLY A 100 17.31 2.56 10.50
N SER A 101 17.03 1.44 9.81
CA SER A 101 16.58 1.47 8.42
C SER A 101 15.34 2.35 8.25
N ARG A 102 15.22 2.96 7.08
CA ARG A 102 14.11 3.87 6.77
C ARG A 102 13.34 3.36 5.57
N ILE A 103 12.04 3.61 5.56
CA ILE A 103 11.16 3.23 4.46
C ILE A 103 10.31 4.43 4.11
N VAL A 104 10.37 4.85 2.84
CA VAL A 104 9.45 5.83 2.28
C VAL A 104 8.44 5.08 1.46
N SER A 105 7.17 5.18 1.82
CA SER A 105 6.08 4.50 1.13
C SER A 105 5.15 5.49 0.47
N PHE A 106 4.72 5.14 -0.74
CA PHE A 106 3.81 5.95 -1.53
C PHE A 106 2.78 5.07 -2.22
N TRP A 107 1.53 5.34 -1.87
CA TRP A 107 0.38 4.72 -2.48
C TRP A 107 0.00 5.44 -3.79
N GLN A 108 -0.25 4.65 -4.82
CA GLN A 108 -0.71 5.11 -6.12
C GLN A 108 -2.10 4.52 -6.36
N PRO A 109 -3.18 5.30 -6.15
CA PRO A 109 -4.53 4.84 -6.48
C PRO A 109 -4.62 4.51 -7.98
N ASN A 110 -5.42 3.49 -8.34
CA ASN A 110 -5.59 3.03 -9.73
C ASN A 110 -5.81 4.16 -10.72
N MET A 111 -6.68 5.12 -10.39
CA MET A 111 -6.96 6.26 -11.26
C MET A 111 -5.68 7.03 -11.64
N GLN A 112 -4.76 7.22 -10.70
CA GLN A 112 -3.50 7.91 -10.98
C GLN A 112 -2.64 7.11 -11.95
N VAL A 113 -2.64 5.78 -11.84
CA VAL A 113 -1.91 4.90 -12.76
C VAL A 113 -2.54 4.95 -14.15
N PHE A 114 -3.87 4.93 -14.26
CA PHE A 114 -4.56 5.05 -15.55
C PHE A 114 -4.37 6.43 -16.19
N GLU A 115 -4.45 7.52 -15.42
CA GLU A 115 -4.38 8.88 -15.95
C GLU A 115 -2.95 9.32 -16.29
N LYS A 116 -1.95 8.90 -15.51
CA LYS A 116 -0.58 9.43 -15.57
C LYS A 116 0.48 8.37 -15.87
N GLY A 117 0.09 7.11 -15.95
CA GLY A 117 1.03 6.00 -15.95
C GLY A 117 1.68 5.81 -14.58
N LEU A 118 2.45 4.73 -14.46
CA LEU A 118 3.45 4.64 -13.40
C LEU A 118 4.60 5.60 -13.73
N PRO A 119 5.26 6.22 -12.74
CA PRO A 119 6.43 7.06 -13.01
C PRO A 119 7.51 6.23 -13.73
N GLU A 120 7.82 6.56 -14.99
CA GLU A 120 8.80 5.85 -15.82
C GLU A 120 10.14 5.60 -15.10
N PRO A 121 10.72 6.57 -14.36
CA PRO A 121 11.98 6.32 -13.66
C PRO A 121 11.89 5.22 -12.61
N ILE A 122 10.72 5.04 -11.97
CA ILE A 122 10.53 3.94 -11.01
C ILE A 122 10.51 2.62 -11.76
N LEU A 123 9.78 2.53 -12.87
CA LEU A 123 9.71 1.32 -13.68
C LEU A 123 11.08 0.89 -14.23
N GLU A 124 11.88 1.85 -14.68
CA GLU A 124 13.25 1.58 -15.17
C GLU A 124 14.17 1.05 -14.09
N MET A 125 13.94 1.43 -12.82
CA MET A 125 14.70 0.91 -11.70
C MET A 125 14.33 -0.54 -11.38
N LEU A 126 13.11 -1.01 -11.67
CA LEU A 126 12.64 -2.35 -11.30
C LEU A 126 13.21 -3.43 -12.23
N THR A 127 14.45 -3.83 -11.99
CA THR A 127 15.19 -4.79 -12.81
C THR A 127 14.78 -6.25 -12.59
N ALA A 128 14.11 -6.55 -11.48
CA ALA A 128 13.72 -7.91 -11.11
C ALA A 128 12.24 -7.98 -10.76
N TYR A 129 11.69 -9.20 -10.82
CA TYR A 129 10.28 -9.47 -10.62
C TYR A 129 10.08 -10.75 -9.82
N GLY A 130 9.03 -10.79 -9.02
CA GLY A 130 8.62 -11.96 -8.27
C GLY A 130 7.11 -12.01 -8.03
N THR A 131 6.65 -13.16 -7.57
CA THR A 131 5.25 -13.37 -7.18
C THR A 131 5.16 -13.96 -5.78
N LEU A 132 4.12 -13.61 -5.02
CA LEU A 132 3.79 -14.23 -3.74
C LEU A 132 2.47 -14.99 -3.82
N SER A 133 2.37 -16.07 -3.06
CA SER A 133 1.14 -16.85 -2.89
C SER A 133 0.61 -16.71 -1.47
N GLN A 134 -0.71 -16.51 -1.31
CA GLN A 134 -1.33 -16.41 0.01
C GLN A 134 -1.93 -17.76 0.46
N GLY A 135 -1.21 -18.45 1.35
CA GLY A 135 -1.69 -19.66 2.02
C GLY A 135 -1.76 -20.88 1.09
N LYS A 136 -2.82 -21.68 1.21
CA LYS A 136 -3.03 -22.89 0.38
C LYS A 136 -3.73 -22.64 -0.95
N PHE A 137 -4.10 -21.38 -1.22
CA PHE A 137 -4.74 -21.04 -2.48
C PHE A 137 -3.68 -21.04 -3.58
N GLN A 138 -3.74 -22.04 -4.45
CA GLN A 138 -2.91 -22.14 -5.65
C GLN A 138 -3.53 -21.30 -6.77
N VAL A 139 -3.78 -20.03 -6.51
CA VAL A 139 -4.08 -19.09 -7.60
C VAL A 139 -2.73 -18.51 -8.02
N PRO A 140 -2.25 -18.79 -9.25
CA PRO A 140 -1.04 -18.16 -9.76
C PRO A 140 -1.18 -16.63 -9.73
N ASP A 141 -0.06 -15.95 -9.54
CA ASP A 141 0.07 -14.49 -9.77
C ASP A 141 -0.78 -13.60 -8.85
N GLN A 142 -1.04 -14.05 -7.61
CA GLN A 142 -1.90 -13.27 -6.72
C GLN A 142 -1.30 -11.94 -6.24
N PHE A 143 0.02 -11.90 -6.13
CA PHE A 143 0.73 -10.73 -5.66
C PHE A 143 1.99 -10.62 -6.48
N GLU A 144 1.95 -9.72 -7.44
CA GLU A 144 3.08 -9.43 -8.30
C GLU A 144 3.87 -8.28 -7.70
N TYR A 145 5.20 -8.40 -7.72
CA TYR A 145 6.07 -7.32 -7.32
C TYR A 145 7.30 -7.20 -8.23
N GLY A 146 7.60 -5.96 -8.60
CA GLY A 146 8.89 -5.58 -9.16
C GLY A 146 9.82 -5.10 -8.05
N TYR A 147 11.11 -5.34 -8.18
CA TYR A 147 12.09 -4.85 -7.21
C TYR A 147 13.46 -4.57 -7.81
N HIS A 148 14.22 -3.81 -7.05
CA HIS A 148 15.65 -3.59 -7.24
C HIS A 148 16.33 -3.48 -5.89
N LEU A 149 17.51 -4.07 -5.79
CA LEU A 149 18.35 -4.01 -4.59
C LEU A 149 19.74 -3.59 -5.01
N ASP A 150 20.16 -2.43 -4.52
CA ASP A 150 21.51 -1.91 -4.64
C ASP A 150 22.25 -2.15 -3.33
N ASN A 151 23.12 -3.17 -3.35
CA ASN A 151 23.93 -3.55 -2.18
C ASN A 151 25.06 -2.55 -1.90
N GLU A 152 25.47 -1.74 -2.88
CA GLU A 152 26.55 -0.77 -2.69
C GLU A 152 26.07 0.46 -1.91
N THR A 153 24.89 0.97 -2.27
CA THR A 153 24.29 2.14 -1.60
C THR A 153 23.39 1.75 -0.42
N GLY A 154 23.03 0.47 -0.30
CA GLY A 154 22.08 -0.01 0.70
C GLY A 154 20.66 0.48 0.41
N LEU A 155 20.31 0.69 -0.86
CA LEU A 155 18.99 1.11 -1.29
C LEU A 155 18.22 -0.06 -1.90
N ALA A 156 16.93 -0.13 -1.63
CA ALA A 156 16.03 -1.02 -2.35
C ALA A 156 14.77 -0.27 -2.79
N VAL A 157 14.23 -0.69 -3.93
CA VAL A 157 12.93 -0.24 -4.42
C VAL A 157 12.07 -1.47 -4.58
N VAL A 158 10.85 -1.41 -4.07
CA VAL A 158 9.84 -2.43 -4.29
C VAL A 158 8.58 -1.76 -4.79
N GLN A 159 7.97 -2.33 -5.82
CA GLN A 159 6.64 -1.97 -6.29
C GLN A 159 5.80 -3.22 -6.29
N TYR A 160 4.59 -3.13 -5.76
CA TYR A 160 3.68 -4.25 -5.73
C TYR A 160 2.29 -3.84 -6.24
N HIS A 161 1.62 -4.80 -6.85
CA HIS A 161 0.29 -4.63 -7.43
C HIS A 161 -0.69 -5.60 -6.79
N PHE A 162 -1.77 -5.07 -6.23
CA PHE A 162 -2.86 -5.86 -5.66
C PHE A 162 -3.94 -6.11 -6.71
N HIS A 163 -3.80 -7.11 -7.60
CA HIS A 163 -4.80 -7.52 -8.61
C HIS A 163 -5.75 -6.43 -9.11
N GLY A 164 -5.21 -5.38 -9.73
CA GLY A 164 -6.03 -4.29 -10.28
C GLY A 164 -6.83 -3.47 -9.27
N SER A 165 -6.53 -3.56 -7.97
CA SER A 165 -7.15 -2.77 -6.88
C SER A 165 -6.36 -1.49 -6.59
N PHE A 166 -5.05 -1.60 -6.42
CA PHE A 166 -4.12 -0.47 -6.35
C PHE A 166 -2.68 -0.94 -6.51
N GLY A 167 -1.82 0.00 -6.91
CA GLY A 167 -0.38 -0.14 -6.83
C GLY A 167 0.17 0.63 -5.65
N SER A 168 1.28 0.18 -5.09
CA SER A 168 2.09 1.07 -4.26
C SER A 168 3.53 0.66 -4.34
N SER A 169 4.40 1.59 -3.98
CA SER A 169 5.82 1.30 -3.96
C SER A 169 6.48 1.90 -2.73
N ALA A 170 7.65 1.38 -2.43
CA ALA A 170 8.46 1.83 -1.31
C ALA A 170 9.94 1.88 -1.71
N PHE A 171 10.60 2.92 -1.19
CA PHE A 171 12.04 3.03 -1.14
C PHE A 171 12.51 2.64 0.25
N VAL A 172 13.52 1.77 0.31
CA VAL A 172 14.10 1.27 1.55
C VAL A 172 15.55 1.73 1.62
N GLN A 173 15.92 2.39 2.71
CA GLN A 173 17.30 2.70 3.08
C GLN A 173 17.74 1.75 4.18
N VAL A 174 18.77 0.96 3.94
CA VAL A 174 19.26 -0.05 4.86
C VAL A 174 20.22 0.59 5.86
N GLY A 175 19.92 0.44 7.15
CA GLY A 175 20.77 0.91 8.25
C GLY A 175 20.62 2.39 8.58
N ILE A 176 21.49 2.87 9.47
CA ILE A 176 21.56 4.28 9.86
C ILE A 176 22.46 4.99 8.86
N GLN A 177 21.89 5.89 8.06
CA GLN A 177 22.65 6.76 7.16
C GLN A 177 22.42 8.23 7.54
N ASP A 178 23.50 9.02 7.45
CA ASP A 178 23.52 10.44 7.81
C ASP A 178 22.66 11.27 6.84
N GLU A 179 22.61 10.88 5.57
CA GLU A 179 21.72 11.47 4.58
C GLU A 179 20.34 10.80 4.66
N LEU A 180 19.32 11.62 4.89
CA LEU A 180 17.93 11.18 4.88
C LEU A 180 17.49 10.97 3.43
N LEU A 181 16.82 9.83 3.17
CA LEU A 181 15.82 9.81 2.11
C LEU A 181 14.75 10.86 2.44
N ASP A 182 14.92 12.05 1.90
CA ASP A 182 13.94 13.12 1.97
C ASP A 182 13.18 13.17 0.66
N PHE A 183 12.08 12.42 0.63
CA PHE A 183 11.11 12.60 -0.44
C PHE A 183 10.08 13.64 0.01
N ASP A 184 9.82 14.60 -0.86
CA ASP A 184 8.73 15.57 -0.72
C ASP A 184 7.35 14.88 -0.70
N LYS A 185 7.28 13.62 -1.13
CA LYS A 185 6.05 12.83 -1.26
C LYS A 185 6.19 11.48 -0.57
N GLY A 186 5.10 11.05 0.09
CA GLY A 186 5.01 9.77 0.77
C GLY A 186 5.10 9.88 2.28
N ASP A 187 4.87 8.75 2.95
CA ASP A 187 5.04 8.61 4.40
C ASP A 187 6.39 7.97 4.70
N LEU A 188 7.13 8.58 5.63
CA LEU A 188 8.43 8.12 6.08
C LEU A 188 8.28 7.32 7.38
N PHE A 189 8.82 6.10 7.37
CA PHE A 189 8.84 5.16 8.47
C PHE A 189 10.28 4.77 8.84
N ALA A 190 10.48 4.39 10.09
CA ALA A 190 11.74 3.83 10.60
C ALA A 190 11.51 2.43 11.17
N ILE A 191 12.52 1.57 10.99
CA ILE A 191 12.63 0.30 11.70
C ILE A 191 13.23 0.57 13.08
N THR A 192 12.46 0.26 14.11
CA THR A 192 12.81 0.46 15.52
C THR A 192 12.83 -0.88 16.25
N GLY A 193 13.32 -0.90 17.50
CA GLY A 193 13.24 -2.10 18.34
C GLY A 193 11.81 -2.57 18.62
N GLU A 194 10.80 -1.70 18.46
CA GLU A 194 9.38 -2.00 18.67
C GLU A 194 8.65 -2.36 17.36
N GLY A 195 9.33 -2.28 16.21
CA GLY A 195 8.77 -2.50 14.88
C GLY A 195 8.82 -1.26 14.00
N ILE A 196 7.86 -1.12 13.09
CA ILE A 196 7.82 -0.01 12.12
C ILE A 196 7.08 1.18 12.71
N SER A 197 7.73 2.35 12.74
CA SER A 197 7.18 3.58 13.31
C SER A 197 7.22 4.75 12.32
N PRO A 198 6.18 5.59 12.22
CA PRO A 198 6.22 6.79 11.38
C PRO A 198 7.17 7.84 11.96
N LEU A 199 7.92 8.54 11.11
CA LEU A 199 8.87 9.59 11.50
C LEU A 199 8.30 11.01 11.36
N LYS A 200 7.52 11.26 10.30
CA LYS A 200 6.98 12.60 9.98
C LYS A 200 5.49 12.75 10.32
N ARG A 201 4.81 11.67 10.66
CA ARG A 201 3.37 11.66 10.94
C ARG A 201 3.06 11.10 12.32
N VAL A 202 1.99 11.64 12.87
CA VAL A 202 1.38 11.13 14.09
C VAL A 202 0.44 10.01 13.69
N TRP A 203 0.48 8.88 14.41
CA TRP A 203 -0.53 7.83 14.27
C TRP A 203 -1.95 8.44 14.33
N PRO A 204 -2.86 8.07 13.42
CA PRO A 204 -4.25 8.49 13.48
C PRO A 204 -4.79 8.29 14.90
N LYS A 205 -5.54 9.25 15.45
CA LYS A 205 -5.93 9.23 16.88
C LYS A 205 -6.62 7.93 17.28
N GLU A 206 -7.37 7.33 16.36
CA GLU A 206 -8.13 6.11 16.57
C GLU A 206 -7.30 4.81 16.53
N THR A 207 -6.01 4.88 16.22
CA THR A 207 -5.16 3.69 16.07
C THR A 207 -4.23 3.42 17.25
N ARG A 208 -4.32 4.24 18.31
CA ARG A 208 -3.48 4.16 19.51
C ARG A 208 -4.04 3.21 20.59
N SER A 209 -5.19 2.58 20.37
CA SER A 209 -5.91 1.73 21.34
C SER A 209 -6.07 0.28 20.89
#